data_AF-A0AAU6B9U8-F1
#
_entry.id   AF-A0AAU6B9U8-F1
#
_cell.length_a   1.000
_cell.length_b   1.000
_cell.length_c   1.000
_cell.angle_alpha   90.00
_cell.angle_beta   90.00
_cell.angle_gamma   90.00
#
_symmetry.space_group_name_H-M   'P 1'
#
loop_
_entity.id
_entity.type
_entity.pdbx_description
1 polymer ?
#
loop_
_entity_poly.entity_id
_entity_poly.type
_entity_poly.pdbx_seq_one_letter_code
_entity_poly.pdbx_strand_id
1 'polypeptide(L)'
;MLDRELEDTAYGHLDFSDELYVTQQDVLAALGPDADTLMAEIDVDVDELIRLINAETTMLPPLVLPDEVAEDRTATPQTQKVAVEEGLIEATRTWKRRFLKGAVLAVLITVGGGGGAAALAMNKSVTVDVDGQQRTVHSYGDTVGEVLEDAGLSVGAHDSLSPSPQAAVGDGGVIKLERGRQLNLVVDGVSRPSWVRASSLGDAMTQLGMADLVAKGAWTSMPASGQLPLEGSTVQVKTLKHITLFDGTNAPRKVTSNAVTTKEFVSDLKMNLGPDDAVEGGLDVSLKDGAEVHVSRMGVSMVNQQETIDPDVQQSDDPTLAKGKTTVVDPGTPGQKMVTYKVTKKNGEEVSREQVSEQVLVQAKPKIIKVGTMKPADPAIGDGSAWDRIAQCEATGNWAANTGNGYYGGLQFNKSTWDAYGGDQYAAYPYQASRAQQIAVAEKVRDARGGYSAWPVCGSKA
;
A
#
# COMPACT_ATOMS: atom_id res chain seq x y z
N MET A 1 -57.57 -43.20 -32.07
CA MET A 1 -57.91 -42.68 -30.73
C MET A 1 -58.72 -43.79 -30.10
N LEU A 2 -58.21 -44.44 -29.06
CA LEU A 2 -58.47 -45.83 -28.62
C LEU A 2 -57.64 -46.86 -29.39
N ASP A 3 -56.36 -46.97 -28.98
CA ASP A 3 -55.50 -48.18 -29.03
C ASP A 3 -54.08 -47.82 -28.53
N ARG A 4 -53.99 -46.95 -27.51
CA ARG A 4 -52.70 -46.53 -26.92
C ARG A 4 -52.83 -46.16 -25.44
N GLU A 5 -53.69 -46.88 -24.72
CA GLU A 5 -53.93 -46.67 -23.27
C GLU A 5 -53.94 -48.00 -22.48
N LEU A 6 -53.37 -49.08 -23.02
CA LEU A 6 -53.24 -50.37 -22.31
C LEU A 6 -51.82 -50.96 -22.28
N GLU A 7 -50.81 -50.23 -22.74
CA GLU A 7 -49.39 -50.66 -22.66
C GLU A 7 -48.64 -50.08 -21.44
N ASP A 8 -49.31 -49.37 -20.53
CA ASP A 8 -48.63 -48.55 -19.51
C ASP A 8 -48.84 -48.99 -18.05
N THR A 9 -49.26 -50.23 -17.78
CA THR A 9 -49.58 -50.65 -16.38
C THR A 9 -49.07 -52.02 -15.93
N ALA A 10 -48.21 -52.73 -16.67
CA ALA A 10 -47.62 -53.99 -16.18
C ALA A 10 -46.17 -53.85 -15.68
N TYR A 11 -45.41 -52.88 -16.19
CA TYR A 11 -43.95 -52.81 -15.98
C TYR A 11 -43.42 -51.45 -15.53
N GLY A 12 -44.30 -50.49 -15.24
CA GLY A 12 -43.90 -49.18 -14.73
C GLY A 12 -43.26 -49.28 -13.35
N HIS A 13 -41.92 -49.25 -13.33
CA HIS A 13 -41.06 -49.26 -12.14
C HIS A 13 -40.95 -50.61 -11.39
N LEU A 14 -40.42 -51.65 -12.06
CA LEU A 14 -39.89 -52.81 -11.32
C LEU A 14 -38.62 -52.40 -10.56
N ASP A 15 -38.70 -52.28 -9.24
CA ASP A 15 -37.53 -52.21 -8.36
C ASP A 15 -37.14 -53.63 -7.88
N PHE A 16 -35.89 -53.81 -7.47
CA PHE A 16 -35.41 -55.07 -6.91
C PHE A 16 -36.10 -55.36 -5.56
N SER A 17 -36.45 -56.61 -5.34
CA SER A 17 -37.14 -57.09 -4.14
C SER A 17 -36.28 -56.96 -2.88
N ASP A 18 -36.94 -56.70 -1.75
CA ASP A 18 -36.34 -56.59 -0.41
C ASP A 18 -35.90 -57.94 0.17
N GLU A 19 -36.25 -59.04 -0.50
CA GLU A 19 -35.89 -60.40 -0.08
C GLU A 19 -34.37 -60.61 -0.11
N LEU A 20 -33.84 -61.47 0.77
CA LEU A 20 -32.40 -61.75 0.80
C LEU A 20 -31.94 -62.68 -0.32
N TYR A 21 -32.86 -63.40 -0.97
CA TYR A 21 -32.60 -64.29 -2.09
C TYR A 21 -33.10 -63.68 -3.41
N VAL A 22 -32.58 -64.19 -4.54
CA VAL A 22 -32.99 -63.71 -5.87
C VAL A 22 -34.39 -64.24 -6.19
N THR A 23 -35.30 -63.31 -6.50
CA THR A 23 -36.69 -63.60 -6.85
C THR A 23 -36.94 -63.42 -8.34
N GLN A 24 -38.11 -63.87 -8.82
CA GLN A 24 -38.59 -63.59 -10.17
C GLN A 24 -38.66 -62.10 -10.47
N GLN A 25 -39.10 -61.30 -9.48
CA GLN A 25 -39.12 -59.84 -9.59
C GLN A 25 -37.70 -59.29 -9.83
N ASP A 26 -36.68 -59.82 -9.17
CA ASP A 26 -35.29 -59.37 -9.36
C ASP A 26 -34.75 -59.69 -10.76
N VAL A 27 -35.13 -60.84 -11.33
CA VAL A 27 -34.75 -61.23 -12.69
C VAL A 27 -35.44 -60.33 -13.71
N LEU A 28 -36.74 -60.09 -13.56
CA LEU A 28 -37.49 -59.17 -14.43
C LEU A 28 -36.99 -57.73 -14.30
N ALA A 29 -36.69 -57.26 -13.09
CA ALA A 29 -36.10 -55.95 -12.84
C ALA A 29 -34.70 -55.82 -13.45
N ALA A 30 -33.89 -56.89 -13.45
CA ALA A 30 -32.59 -56.91 -14.10
C ALA A 30 -32.68 -56.89 -15.63
N LEU A 31 -33.73 -57.49 -16.21
CA LEU A 31 -33.94 -57.56 -17.65
C LEU A 31 -34.64 -56.31 -18.22
N GLY A 32 -35.29 -55.51 -17.38
CA GLY A 32 -35.93 -54.25 -17.76
C GLY A 32 -37.27 -54.43 -18.50
N PRO A 33 -37.78 -53.38 -19.17
CA PRO A 33 -39.13 -53.37 -19.76
C PRO A 33 -39.32 -54.38 -20.91
N ASP A 34 -38.23 -54.82 -21.53
CA ASP A 34 -38.25 -55.81 -22.62
C ASP A 34 -38.08 -57.26 -22.13
N ALA A 35 -38.13 -57.49 -20.81
CA ALA A 35 -37.87 -58.79 -20.18
C ALA A 35 -38.69 -59.94 -20.80
N ASP A 36 -40.00 -59.75 -21.01
CA ASP A 36 -40.86 -60.79 -21.57
C ASP A 36 -40.48 -61.14 -23.02
N THR A 37 -40.14 -60.12 -23.82
CA THR A 37 -39.70 -60.30 -25.21
C THR A 37 -38.37 -61.06 -25.26
N LEU A 38 -37.44 -60.70 -24.37
CA LEU A 38 -36.10 -61.27 -24.33
C LEU A 38 -36.11 -62.69 -23.78
N MET A 39 -36.92 -62.97 -22.75
CA MET A 39 -37.12 -64.33 -22.22
C MET A 39 -37.82 -65.25 -23.22
N ALA A 40 -38.75 -64.72 -24.03
CA ALA A 40 -39.40 -65.47 -25.10
C ALA A 40 -38.46 -65.76 -26.29
N GLU A 41 -37.52 -64.88 -26.60
CA GLU A 41 -36.59 -65.03 -27.73
C GLU A 41 -35.49 -66.08 -27.47
N ILE A 42 -35.12 -66.29 -26.21
CA ILE A 42 -34.02 -67.19 -25.79
C ILE A 42 -34.48 -68.59 -25.36
N ASP A 43 -35.78 -68.84 -25.24
CA ASP A 43 -36.37 -70.11 -24.76
C ASP A 43 -35.81 -70.58 -23.39
N VAL A 44 -35.64 -69.63 -22.45
CA VAL A 44 -35.12 -69.89 -21.10
C VAL A 44 -36.21 -69.62 -20.07
N ASP A 45 -36.47 -70.60 -19.20
CA ASP A 45 -37.42 -70.47 -18.08
C ASP A 45 -36.83 -69.56 -16.98
N VAL A 46 -37.64 -68.63 -16.46
CA VAL A 46 -37.27 -67.73 -15.38
C VAL A 46 -36.90 -68.52 -14.11
N ASP A 47 -37.59 -69.63 -13.84
CA ASP A 47 -37.31 -70.49 -12.68
C ASP A 47 -35.95 -71.20 -12.82
N GLU A 48 -35.56 -71.56 -14.04
CA GLU A 48 -34.25 -72.14 -14.32
C GLU A 48 -33.14 -71.09 -14.18
N LEU A 49 -33.39 -69.86 -14.60
CA LEU A 49 -32.46 -68.73 -14.43
C LEU A 49 -32.25 -68.38 -12.95
N ILE A 50 -33.34 -68.28 -12.17
CA ILE A 50 -33.30 -68.06 -10.71
C ILE A 50 -32.52 -69.19 -10.04
N ARG A 51 -32.77 -70.44 -10.43
CA ARG A 51 -32.06 -71.59 -9.88
C ARG A 51 -30.57 -71.54 -10.20
N LEU A 52 -30.18 -71.23 -11.44
CA LEU A 52 -28.78 -71.13 -11.86
C LEU A 52 -28.05 -70.01 -11.13
N ILE A 53 -28.67 -68.83 -11.02
CA ILE A 53 -28.10 -67.68 -10.32
C ILE A 53 -27.96 -67.99 -8.83
N ASN A 54 -29.02 -68.44 -8.15
CA ASN A 54 -28.99 -68.77 -6.72
C ASN A 54 -28.06 -69.96 -6.40
N ALA A 55 -27.87 -70.90 -7.33
CA ALA A 55 -26.95 -72.03 -7.16
C ALA A 55 -25.47 -71.61 -7.22
N GLU A 56 -25.15 -70.54 -7.95
CA GLU A 56 -23.78 -70.02 -8.11
C GLU A 56 -23.46 -68.90 -7.09
N THR A 57 -24.46 -68.19 -6.54
CA THR A 57 -24.26 -67.15 -5.51
C THR A 57 -24.41 -67.65 -4.08
N THR A 58 -23.33 -68.15 -3.49
CA THR A 58 -23.20 -68.35 -2.03
C THR A 58 -22.26 -67.33 -1.38
N MET A 59 -22.47 -66.04 -1.61
CA MET A 59 -21.72 -64.98 -0.91
C MET A 59 -22.67 -63.82 -0.56
N LEU A 60 -23.13 -63.77 0.69
CA LEU A 60 -23.68 -62.56 1.28
C LEU A 60 -22.60 -61.46 1.22
N PRO A 61 -22.96 -60.18 0.94
CA PRO A 61 -21.98 -59.11 0.97
C PRO A 61 -21.37 -58.98 2.38
N PRO A 62 -20.07 -58.65 2.52
CA PRO A 62 -19.54 -58.24 3.81
C PRO A 62 -20.25 -56.95 4.25
N LEU A 63 -20.85 -56.98 5.44
CA LEU A 63 -21.53 -55.83 6.06
C LEU A 63 -20.53 -54.69 6.29
N VAL A 64 -20.61 -53.62 5.49
CA VAL A 64 -19.96 -52.34 5.81
C VAL A 64 -21.05 -51.43 6.38
N LEU A 65 -21.04 -51.28 7.70
CA LEU A 65 -21.95 -50.36 8.40
C LEU A 65 -21.51 -48.91 8.12
N PRO A 66 -22.43 -47.97 7.83
CA PRO A 66 -22.08 -46.56 7.72
C PRO A 66 -21.58 -46.02 9.07
N ASP A 67 -20.51 -45.23 9.06
CA ASP A 67 -19.85 -44.68 10.26
C ASP A 67 -20.79 -43.81 11.13
N GLU A 68 -21.91 -43.32 10.57
CA GLU A 68 -22.90 -42.49 11.29
C GLU A 68 -23.58 -43.22 12.46
N VAL A 69 -23.64 -44.55 12.44
CA VAL A 69 -24.28 -45.34 13.52
C VAL A 69 -23.38 -45.48 14.76
N ALA A 70 -22.09 -45.14 14.64
CA ALA A 70 -21.12 -45.25 15.74
C ALA A 70 -21.07 -44.01 16.66
N GLU A 71 -21.53 -42.85 16.20
CA GLU A 71 -21.38 -41.59 16.95
C GLU A 71 -22.61 -41.20 17.81
N ASP A 72 -23.82 -41.66 17.49
CA ASP A 72 -25.00 -41.29 18.28
C ASP A 72 -25.30 -42.26 19.43
N ARG A 73 -24.66 -42.02 20.57
CA ARG A 73 -24.90 -42.78 21.83
C ARG A 73 -26.26 -42.49 22.48
N THR A 74 -27.17 -41.77 21.82
CA THR A 74 -28.49 -41.42 22.38
C THR A 74 -29.67 -42.15 21.73
N ALA A 75 -29.46 -42.96 20.69
CA ALA A 75 -30.54 -43.70 20.03
C ALA A 75 -31.03 -44.91 20.86
N THR A 76 -32.35 -45.10 20.90
CA THR A 76 -33.00 -46.27 21.52
C THR A 76 -32.74 -47.57 20.73
N PRO A 77 -32.69 -48.76 21.37
CA PRO A 77 -32.37 -50.04 20.70
C PRO A 77 -33.30 -50.42 19.54
N GLN A 78 -34.53 -49.91 19.53
CA GLN A 78 -35.48 -50.13 18.43
C GLN A 78 -35.13 -49.28 17.20
N THR A 79 -34.74 -48.02 17.38
CA THR A 79 -34.32 -47.12 16.31
C THR A 79 -33.07 -47.64 15.60
N GLN A 80 -32.15 -48.22 16.37
CA GLN A 80 -30.92 -48.81 15.85
C GLN A 80 -31.18 -50.10 15.06
N LYS A 81 -32.18 -50.91 15.45
CA LYS A 81 -32.60 -52.09 14.68
C LYS A 81 -33.26 -51.70 13.35
N VAL A 82 -34.15 -50.72 13.35
CA VAL A 82 -34.81 -50.26 12.11
C VAL A 82 -33.80 -49.67 11.14
N ALA A 83 -32.86 -48.83 11.61
CA ALA A 83 -31.80 -48.28 10.76
C ALA A 83 -30.85 -49.36 10.20
N VAL A 84 -30.57 -50.42 10.98
CA VAL A 84 -29.76 -51.56 10.52
C VAL A 84 -30.52 -52.40 9.49
N GLU A 85 -31.83 -52.59 9.67
CA GLU A 85 -32.69 -53.36 8.75
C GLU A 85 -32.91 -52.61 7.44
N GLU A 86 -33.15 -51.30 7.48
CA GLU A 86 -33.21 -50.43 6.30
C GLU A 86 -31.86 -50.38 5.56
N GLY A 87 -30.75 -50.25 6.29
CA GLY A 87 -29.41 -50.30 5.70
C GLY A 87 -29.06 -51.66 5.09
N LEU A 88 -29.56 -52.76 5.65
CA LEU A 88 -29.39 -54.11 5.11
C LEU A 88 -30.20 -54.29 3.82
N ILE A 89 -31.44 -53.82 3.78
CA ILE A 89 -32.31 -53.87 2.60
C ILE A 89 -31.68 -53.05 1.46
N GLU A 90 -31.21 -51.84 1.74
CA GLU A 90 -30.59 -50.98 0.72
C GLU A 90 -29.27 -51.55 0.19
N ALA A 91 -28.45 -52.15 1.07
CA ALA A 91 -27.23 -52.85 0.68
C ALA A 91 -27.52 -54.10 -0.17
N THR A 92 -28.57 -54.86 0.17
CA THR A 92 -29.01 -56.05 -0.56
C THR A 92 -29.54 -55.66 -1.94
N ARG A 93 -30.37 -54.60 -2.02
CA ARG A 93 -30.91 -54.08 -3.28
C ARG A 93 -29.81 -53.58 -4.21
N THR A 94 -28.84 -52.85 -3.67
CA THR A 94 -27.68 -52.35 -4.44
C THR A 94 -26.78 -53.49 -4.94
N TRP A 95 -26.54 -54.50 -4.10
CA TRP A 95 -25.79 -55.69 -4.51
C TRP A 95 -26.52 -56.47 -5.61
N LYS A 96 -27.82 -56.76 -5.43
CA LYS A 96 -28.65 -57.45 -6.43
C LYS A 96 -28.66 -56.71 -7.75
N ARG A 97 -28.84 -55.38 -7.74
CA ARG A 97 -28.80 -54.55 -8.95
C ARG A 97 -27.49 -54.69 -9.72
N ARG A 98 -26.35 -54.67 -9.02
CA ARG A 98 -25.02 -54.78 -9.65
C ARG A 98 -24.69 -56.21 -10.07
N PHE A 99 -25.03 -57.20 -9.25
CA PHE A 99 -24.68 -58.59 -9.44
C PHE A 99 -25.59 -59.29 -10.47
N LEU A 100 -26.91 -59.10 -10.38
CA LEU A 100 -27.88 -59.81 -11.20
C LEU A 100 -27.88 -59.35 -12.65
N LYS A 101 -27.72 -58.04 -12.91
CA LYS A 101 -27.57 -57.55 -14.29
C LYS A 101 -26.41 -58.25 -15.02
N GLY A 102 -25.27 -58.47 -14.34
CA GLY A 102 -24.13 -59.20 -14.91
C GLY A 102 -24.29 -60.72 -14.97
N ALA A 103 -24.88 -61.34 -13.94
CA ALA A 103 -25.08 -62.79 -13.86
C ALA A 103 -26.14 -63.27 -14.86
N VAL A 104 -27.26 -62.55 -14.99
CA VAL A 104 -28.30 -62.81 -15.99
C VAL A 104 -27.68 -62.76 -17.39
N LEU A 105 -26.92 -61.71 -17.71
CA LEU A 105 -26.24 -61.58 -19.01
C LEU A 105 -25.28 -62.74 -19.31
N ALA A 106 -24.51 -63.21 -18.32
CA ALA A 106 -23.59 -64.34 -18.48
C ALA A 106 -24.33 -65.67 -18.75
N VAL A 107 -25.48 -65.87 -18.12
CA VAL A 107 -26.35 -67.04 -18.35
C VAL A 107 -27.01 -66.95 -19.74
N LEU A 108 -27.48 -65.77 -20.15
CA LEU A 108 -28.03 -65.53 -21.49
C LEU A 108 -27.03 -65.83 -22.62
N ILE A 109 -25.76 -65.50 -22.42
CA ILE A 109 -24.67 -65.77 -23.37
C ILE A 109 -24.35 -67.27 -23.48
N THR A 110 -24.54 -68.03 -22.40
CA THR A 110 -24.09 -69.44 -22.30
C THR A 110 -25.17 -70.47 -22.63
N VAL A 111 -26.45 -70.16 -22.39
CA VAL A 111 -27.55 -71.14 -22.50
C VAL A 111 -28.23 -71.13 -23.87
N GLY A 112 -28.30 -69.99 -24.57
CA GLY A 112 -28.96 -69.89 -25.88
C GLY A 112 -27.99 -69.49 -26.99
N GLY A 113 -27.81 -70.33 -28.01
CA GLY A 113 -27.02 -69.99 -29.21
C GLY A 113 -27.53 -68.75 -30.00
N GLY A 114 -28.68 -68.17 -29.61
CA GLY A 114 -29.24 -66.90 -30.09
C GLY A 114 -29.19 -65.72 -29.08
N GLY A 115 -28.81 -65.94 -27.82
CA GLY A 115 -28.82 -64.94 -26.74
C GLY A 115 -27.79 -63.80 -26.88
N GLY A 116 -26.86 -63.91 -27.82
CA GLY A 116 -25.92 -62.84 -28.16
C GLY A 116 -26.61 -61.59 -28.70
N ALA A 117 -27.73 -61.71 -29.42
CA ALA A 117 -28.46 -60.56 -29.95
C ALA A 117 -29.23 -59.80 -28.86
N ALA A 118 -29.91 -60.54 -27.96
CA ALA A 118 -30.60 -60.01 -26.79
C ALA A 118 -29.65 -59.26 -25.83
N ALA A 119 -28.49 -59.86 -25.52
CA ALA A 119 -27.46 -59.23 -24.69
C ALA A 119 -26.88 -57.94 -25.33
N LEU A 120 -26.76 -57.90 -26.66
CA LEU A 120 -26.35 -56.70 -27.39
C LEU A 120 -27.43 -55.61 -27.40
N ALA A 121 -28.72 -55.98 -27.39
CA ALA A 121 -29.82 -55.02 -27.34
C ALA A 121 -29.95 -54.32 -25.98
N MET A 122 -29.54 -54.98 -24.89
CA MET A 122 -29.51 -54.39 -23.54
C MET A 122 -28.31 -53.47 -23.29
N ASN A 123 -27.25 -53.61 -24.09
CA ASN A 123 -26.03 -52.82 -23.95
C ASN A 123 -26.20 -51.46 -24.65
N LYS A 124 -26.57 -50.43 -23.89
CA LYS A 124 -26.82 -49.10 -24.43
C LYS A 124 -25.50 -48.41 -24.76
N SER A 125 -25.45 -47.76 -25.93
CA SER A 125 -24.37 -46.88 -26.35
C SER A 125 -24.73 -45.44 -26.02
N VAL A 126 -24.15 -44.90 -24.95
CA VAL A 126 -24.44 -43.55 -24.46
C VAL A 126 -23.25 -42.63 -24.69
N THR A 127 -23.49 -41.46 -25.25
CA THR A 127 -22.46 -40.42 -25.40
C THR A 127 -22.33 -39.66 -24.08
N VAL A 128 -21.17 -39.75 -23.45
CA VAL A 128 -20.83 -38.96 -22.26
C VAL A 128 -19.87 -37.85 -22.69
N ASP A 129 -20.33 -36.62 -22.61
CA ASP A 129 -19.55 -35.39 -22.82
C ASP A 129 -19.05 -34.87 -21.47
N VAL A 130 -17.74 -34.98 -21.23
CA VAL A 130 -17.10 -34.42 -20.04
C VAL A 130 -16.31 -33.18 -20.43
N ASP A 131 -16.79 -32.00 -20.03
CA ASP A 131 -16.15 -30.70 -20.32
C ASP A 131 -15.84 -30.44 -21.81
N GLY A 132 -16.67 -30.94 -22.73
CA GLY A 132 -16.50 -30.84 -24.18
C GLY A 132 -15.77 -32.03 -24.81
N GLN A 133 -15.28 -32.99 -24.00
CA GLN A 133 -14.68 -34.23 -24.48
C GLN A 133 -15.72 -35.35 -24.51
N GLN A 134 -16.14 -35.70 -25.72
CA GLN A 134 -17.13 -36.76 -25.94
C GLN A 134 -16.47 -38.14 -25.97
N ARG A 135 -17.09 -39.08 -25.26
CA ARG A 135 -16.75 -40.51 -25.31
C ARG A 135 -18.01 -41.34 -25.31
N THR A 136 -17.99 -42.46 -26.04
CA THR A 136 -19.05 -43.45 -25.98
C THR A 136 -18.81 -44.37 -24.79
N VAL A 137 -19.83 -44.54 -23.95
CA VAL A 137 -19.86 -45.46 -22.82
C VAL A 137 -20.90 -46.53 -23.13
N HIS A 138 -20.48 -47.78 -23.01
CA HIS A 138 -21.36 -48.94 -23.07
C HIS A 138 -21.81 -49.28 -21.65
N SER A 139 -23.11 -49.29 -21.41
CA SER A 139 -23.69 -49.48 -20.07
C SER A 139 -25.03 -50.19 -20.15
N TYR A 140 -25.31 -50.99 -19.12
CA TYR A 140 -26.60 -51.64 -18.87
C TYR A 140 -27.44 -50.85 -17.85
N GLY A 141 -27.00 -49.64 -17.52
CA GLY A 141 -27.69 -48.75 -16.62
C GLY A 141 -28.99 -48.22 -17.21
N ASP A 142 -30.01 -48.06 -16.37
CA ASP A 142 -31.30 -47.48 -16.77
C ASP A 142 -31.36 -45.98 -16.49
N THR A 143 -30.45 -45.48 -15.68
CA THR A 143 -30.37 -44.07 -15.31
C THR A 143 -29.02 -43.46 -15.64
N VAL A 144 -28.99 -42.12 -15.77
CA VAL A 144 -27.75 -41.36 -15.96
C VAL A 144 -26.71 -41.68 -14.88
N GLY A 145 -27.14 -41.82 -13.62
CA GLY A 145 -26.26 -42.13 -12.50
C GLY A 145 -25.55 -43.49 -12.65
N GLU A 146 -26.28 -44.52 -13.09
CA GLU A 146 -25.72 -45.85 -13.35
C GLU A 146 -24.73 -45.83 -14.52
N VAL A 147 -25.05 -45.12 -15.60
CA VAL A 147 -24.13 -44.99 -16.75
C VAL A 147 -22.83 -44.28 -16.36
N LEU A 148 -22.91 -43.26 -15.48
CA LEU A 148 -21.71 -42.59 -14.96
C LEU A 148 -20.88 -43.49 -14.06
N GLU A 149 -21.53 -44.31 -13.21
CA GLU A 149 -20.85 -45.29 -12.36
C GLU A 149 -20.07 -46.31 -13.19
N ASP A 150 -20.70 -46.87 -14.24
CA ASP A 150 -20.05 -47.77 -15.20
C ASP A 150 -18.89 -47.10 -15.93
N ALA A 151 -19.01 -45.80 -16.22
CA ALA A 151 -17.95 -44.99 -16.82
C ALA A 151 -16.82 -44.60 -15.84
N GLY A 152 -16.91 -45.02 -14.58
CA GLY A 152 -15.98 -44.65 -13.50
C GLY A 152 -16.00 -43.16 -13.15
N LEU A 153 -17.12 -42.48 -13.37
CA LEU A 153 -17.32 -41.05 -13.10
C LEU A 153 -18.17 -40.84 -11.86
N SER A 154 -17.69 -39.98 -10.96
CA SER A 154 -18.47 -39.45 -9.85
C SER A 154 -18.84 -38.00 -10.11
N VAL A 155 -20.00 -37.55 -9.62
CA VAL A 155 -20.47 -36.17 -9.75
C VAL A 155 -20.17 -35.41 -8.47
N GLY A 156 -19.40 -34.33 -8.55
CA GLY A 156 -19.08 -33.46 -7.42
C GLY A 156 -20.18 -32.45 -7.11
N ALA A 157 -20.14 -31.86 -5.91
CA ALA A 157 -21.14 -30.89 -5.44
C ALA A 157 -21.25 -29.60 -6.30
N HIS A 158 -20.20 -29.27 -7.06
CA HIS A 158 -20.14 -28.08 -7.90
C HIS A 158 -20.21 -28.39 -9.41
N ASP A 159 -20.35 -29.66 -9.76
CA ASP A 159 -20.53 -30.09 -11.14
C ASP A 159 -21.94 -29.72 -11.64
N SER A 160 -22.10 -29.68 -12.96
CA SER A 160 -23.42 -29.68 -13.59
C SER A 160 -23.57 -30.96 -14.39
N LEU A 161 -24.66 -31.67 -14.13
CA LEU A 161 -25.01 -32.89 -14.84
C LEU A 161 -26.36 -32.69 -15.52
N SER A 162 -26.43 -33.01 -16.80
CA SER A 162 -27.67 -33.01 -17.58
C SER A 162 -27.72 -34.24 -18.49
N PRO A 163 -28.78 -35.05 -18.46
CA PRO A 163 -29.94 -34.98 -17.55
C PRO A 163 -29.61 -35.33 -16.07
N SER A 164 -30.55 -35.20 -15.13
CA SER A 164 -30.33 -35.51 -13.70
C SER A 164 -29.90 -36.96 -13.46
N PRO A 165 -29.23 -37.30 -12.34
CA PRO A 165 -28.77 -38.67 -12.06
C PRO A 165 -29.86 -39.75 -12.15
N GLN A 166 -31.11 -39.42 -11.80
CA GLN A 166 -32.25 -40.34 -11.81
C GLN A 166 -33.00 -40.38 -13.15
N ALA A 167 -32.60 -39.56 -14.12
CA ALA A 167 -33.27 -39.53 -15.42
C ALA A 167 -33.00 -40.84 -16.17
N ALA A 168 -34.05 -41.38 -16.79
CA ALA A 168 -33.94 -42.56 -17.64
C ALA A 168 -33.03 -42.27 -18.84
N VAL A 169 -32.20 -43.24 -19.21
CA VAL A 169 -31.30 -43.16 -20.37
C VAL A 169 -31.49 -44.36 -21.30
N GLY A 170 -31.70 -44.04 -22.58
CA GLY A 170 -31.83 -45.00 -23.66
C GLY A 170 -30.61 -45.05 -24.56
N ASP A 171 -30.61 -45.96 -25.53
CA ASP A 171 -29.57 -46.06 -26.54
C ASP A 171 -29.42 -44.76 -27.35
N GLY A 172 -28.18 -44.37 -27.64
CA GLY A 172 -27.86 -43.09 -28.28
C GLY A 172 -28.04 -41.87 -27.39
N GLY A 173 -28.35 -42.04 -26.09
CA GLY A 173 -28.50 -40.95 -25.13
C GLY A 173 -27.26 -40.07 -25.03
N VAL A 174 -27.44 -38.80 -24.66
CA VAL A 174 -26.35 -37.85 -24.44
C VAL A 174 -26.38 -37.37 -23.00
N ILE A 175 -25.29 -37.65 -22.28
CA ILE A 175 -25.05 -37.18 -20.91
C ILE A 175 -23.98 -36.12 -20.98
N LYS A 176 -24.28 -34.93 -20.47
CA LYS A 176 -23.31 -33.83 -20.35
C LYS A 176 -22.94 -33.62 -18.89
N LEU A 177 -21.66 -33.77 -18.59
CA LEU A 177 -21.05 -33.53 -17.29
C LEU A 177 -20.04 -32.38 -17.41
N GLU A 178 -20.37 -31.24 -16.80
CA GLU A 178 -19.46 -30.10 -16.69
C GLU A 178 -18.88 -30.06 -15.28
N ARG A 179 -17.56 -30.22 -15.16
CA ARG A 179 -16.86 -30.34 -13.89
C ARG A 179 -16.71 -28.97 -13.23
N GLY A 180 -17.01 -28.89 -11.94
CA GLY A 180 -16.75 -27.72 -11.11
C GLY A 180 -15.26 -27.53 -10.91
N ARG A 181 -14.77 -26.32 -11.17
CA ARG A 181 -13.37 -25.90 -10.97
C ARG A 181 -13.34 -24.70 -10.05
N GLN A 182 -12.51 -24.76 -9.01
CA GLN A 182 -12.35 -23.65 -8.10
C GLN A 182 -11.40 -22.61 -8.71
N LEU A 183 -11.92 -21.44 -9.06
CA LEU A 183 -11.15 -20.35 -9.62
C LEU A 183 -11.00 -19.23 -8.57
N ASN A 184 -9.77 -18.97 -8.17
CA ASN A 184 -9.43 -17.83 -7.34
C ASN A 184 -8.96 -16.65 -8.20
N LEU A 185 -9.87 -15.71 -8.47
CA LEU A 185 -9.53 -14.49 -9.20
C LEU A 185 -8.96 -13.44 -8.25
N VAL A 186 -7.77 -12.94 -8.53
CA VAL A 186 -7.15 -11.83 -7.79
C VAL A 186 -7.22 -10.57 -8.63
N VAL A 187 -8.27 -9.78 -8.44
CA VAL A 187 -8.53 -8.56 -9.21
C VAL A 187 -7.91 -7.36 -8.49
N ASP A 188 -6.88 -6.75 -9.08
CA ASP A 188 -6.13 -5.63 -8.50
C ASP A 188 -5.71 -5.88 -7.04
N GLY A 189 -5.28 -7.12 -6.75
CA GLY A 189 -4.86 -7.55 -5.41
C GLY A 189 -5.97 -8.07 -4.50
N VAL A 190 -7.24 -7.97 -4.90
CA VAL A 190 -8.39 -8.46 -4.12
C VAL A 190 -8.78 -9.87 -4.55
N SER A 191 -8.68 -10.83 -3.64
CA SER A 191 -9.01 -12.24 -3.88
C SER A 191 -10.52 -12.48 -3.91
N ARG A 192 -10.99 -13.21 -4.90
CA ARG A 192 -12.39 -13.60 -5.12
C ARG A 192 -12.46 -15.07 -5.53
N PRO A 193 -12.65 -16.00 -4.57
CA PRO A 193 -12.87 -17.40 -4.90
C PRO A 193 -14.25 -17.57 -5.54
N SER A 194 -14.34 -18.38 -6.58
CA SER A 194 -15.60 -18.69 -7.27
C SER A 194 -15.52 -20.08 -7.90
N TRP A 195 -16.65 -20.77 -8.00
CA TRP A 195 -16.76 -22.02 -8.73
C TRP A 195 -17.23 -21.74 -10.15
N VAL A 196 -16.52 -22.30 -11.13
CA VAL A 196 -16.86 -22.21 -12.56
C VAL A 196 -16.94 -23.61 -13.16
N ARG A 197 -17.68 -23.74 -14.26
CA ARG A 197 -17.78 -25.01 -15.02
C ARG A 197 -17.09 -24.95 -16.37
N ALA A 198 -16.65 -23.76 -16.74
CA ALA A 198 -15.80 -23.51 -17.89
C ALA A 198 -14.45 -24.23 -17.78
N SER A 199 -14.00 -24.83 -18.89
CA SER A 199 -12.69 -25.46 -19.02
C SER A 199 -11.58 -24.49 -19.44
N SER A 200 -11.92 -23.24 -19.79
CA SER A 200 -10.98 -22.18 -20.18
C SER A 200 -11.19 -20.90 -19.36
N LEU A 201 -10.15 -20.05 -19.25
CA LEU A 201 -10.28 -18.76 -18.56
C LEU A 201 -11.30 -17.83 -19.24
N GLY A 202 -11.33 -17.79 -20.57
CA GLY A 202 -12.24 -16.93 -21.32
C GLY A 202 -13.70 -17.25 -21.06
N ASP A 203 -14.05 -18.54 -21.08
CA ASP A 203 -15.39 -19.01 -20.77
C ASP A 203 -15.72 -18.78 -19.29
N ALA A 204 -14.76 -18.99 -18.38
CA ALA A 204 -14.93 -18.73 -16.96
C ALA A 204 -15.19 -17.24 -16.68
N MET A 205 -14.44 -16.33 -17.31
CA MET A 205 -14.66 -14.90 -17.20
C MET A 205 -16.02 -14.48 -17.78
N THR A 206 -16.50 -15.15 -18.84
CA THR A 206 -17.85 -14.95 -19.37
C THR A 206 -18.92 -15.42 -18.39
N GLN A 207 -18.76 -16.61 -17.82
CA GLN A 207 -19.67 -17.17 -16.81
C GLN A 207 -19.77 -16.25 -15.57
N LEU A 208 -18.66 -15.61 -15.17
CA LEU A 208 -18.60 -14.69 -14.04
C LEU A 208 -19.02 -13.25 -14.39
N GLY A 209 -19.43 -12.97 -15.64
CA GLY A 209 -19.80 -11.62 -16.08
C GLY A 209 -18.63 -10.63 -16.13
N MET A 210 -17.39 -11.13 -16.23
CA MET A 210 -16.14 -10.36 -16.21
C MET A 210 -15.44 -10.25 -17.57
N ALA A 211 -16.02 -10.79 -18.65
CA ALA A 211 -15.44 -10.75 -20.00
C ALA A 211 -15.13 -9.32 -20.47
N ASP A 212 -15.92 -8.33 -20.04
CA ASP A 212 -15.73 -6.91 -20.35
C ASP A 212 -14.41 -6.34 -19.81
N LEU A 213 -13.88 -6.86 -18.69
CA LEU A 213 -12.60 -6.40 -18.14
C LEU A 213 -11.47 -6.65 -19.13
N VAL A 214 -11.43 -7.84 -19.73
CA VAL A 214 -10.41 -8.22 -20.72
C VAL A 214 -10.60 -7.42 -22.01
N ALA A 215 -11.85 -7.24 -22.45
CA ALA A 215 -12.18 -6.41 -23.62
C ALA A 215 -11.73 -4.94 -23.45
N LYS A 216 -11.76 -4.42 -22.22
CA LYS A 216 -11.27 -3.08 -21.85
C LYS A 216 -9.75 -3.01 -21.61
N GLY A 217 -9.01 -4.08 -21.90
CA GLY A 217 -7.55 -4.11 -21.81
C GLY A 217 -6.99 -4.51 -20.46
N ALA A 218 -7.76 -5.19 -19.60
CA ALA A 218 -7.21 -5.80 -18.41
C ALA A 218 -6.17 -6.87 -18.78
N TRP A 219 -5.05 -6.87 -18.06
CA TRP A 219 -4.04 -7.91 -18.16
C TRP A 219 -4.41 -9.10 -17.26
N THR A 220 -4.16 -10.31 -17.73
CA THR A 220 -4.38 -11.55 -16.96
C THR A 220 -3.11 -12.37 -16.88
N SER A 221 -2.89 -13.08 -15.77
CA SER A 221 -1.71 -13.95 -15.60
C SER A 221 -1.73 -15.21 -16.48
N MET A 222 -2.85 -15.47 -17.15
CA MET A 222 -3.06 -16.58 -18.07
C MET A 222 -3.88 -16.09 -19.27
N PRO A 223 -3.62 -16.56 -20.50
CA PRO A 223 -4.43 -16.18 -21.67
C PRO A 223 -5.88 -16.68 -21.56
N ALA A 224 -6.81 -16.06 -22.30
CA ALA A 224 -8.21 -16.48 -22.33
C ALA A 224 -8.41 -17.93 -22.79
N SER A 225 -7.57 -18.42 -23.70
CA SER A 225 -7.56 -19.83 -24.14
C SER A 225 -6.85 -20.77 -23.16
N GLY A 226 -6.34 -20.27 -22.03
CA GLY A 226 -5.66 -21.07 -21.02
C GLY A 226 -6.62 -22.03 -20.35
N GLN A 227 -6.23 -23.30 -20.27
CA GLN A 227 -7.06 -24.37 -19.72
C GLN A 227 -7.08 -24.31 -18.19
N LEU A 228 -8.26 -24.45 -17.59
CA LEU A 228 -8.46 -24.47 -16.16
C LEU A 228 -8.39 -25.92 -15.63
N PRO A 229 -7.38 -26.28 -14.81
CA PRO A 229 -7.31 -27.57 -14.15
C PRO A 229 -8.47 -27.82 -13.17
N LEU A 230 -8.72 -29.11 -12.90
CA LEU A 230 -9.78 -29.57 -11.99
C LEU A 230 -9.46 -29.30 -10.52
N GLU A 231 -8.18 -29.35 -10.13
CA GLU A 231 -7.71 -29.00 -8.79
C GLU A 231 -7.87 -27.50 -8.44
N GLY A 232 -8.26 -26.68 -9.42
CA GLY A 232 -8.47 -25.25 -9.28
C GLY A 232 -7.29 -24.40 -9.75
N SER A 233 -7.48 -23.08 -9.80
CA SER A 233 -6.51 -22.15 -10.35
C SER A 233 -6.55 -20.80 -9.68
N THR A 234 -5.41 -20.14 -9.57
CA THR A 234 -5.35 -18.72 -9.19
C THR A 234 -4.95 -17.90 -10.41
N VAL A 235 -5.77 -16.90 -10.76
CA VAL A 235 -5.52 -16.01 -11.89
C VAL A 235 -5.51 -14.57 -11.41
N GLN A 236 -4.41 -13.87 -11.68
CA GLN A 236 -4.33 -12.44 -11.42
C GLN A 236 -4.97 -11.68 -12.57
N VAL A 237 -5.77 -10.68 -12.24
CA VAL A 237 -6.40 -9.76 -13.19
C VAL A 237 -6.01 -8.35 -12.78
N LYS A 238 -5.34 -7.64 -13.68
CA LYS A 238 -4.90 -6.26 -13.48
C LYS A 238 -5.69 -5.34 -14.41
N THR A 239 -6.61 -4.56 -13.87
CA THR A 239 -7.48 -3.70 -14.70
C THR A 239 -6.69 -2.58 -15.36
N LEU A 240 -7.06 -2.20 -16.58
CA LEU A 240 -6.47 -1.05 -17.25
C LEU A 240 -6.95 0.23 -16.56
N LYS A 241 -6.01 1.11 -16.20
CA LYS A 241 -6.27 2.37 -15.51
C LYS A 241 -5.74 3.54 -16.33
N HIS A 242 -6.48 4.64 -16.31
CA HIS A 242 -6.07 5.93 -16.83
C HIS A 242 -5.52 6.76 -15.68
N ILE A 243 -4.22 7.03 -15.71
CA ILE A 243 -3.49 7.69 -14.63
C ILE A 243 -2.94 9.02 -15.14
N THR A 244 -3.06 10.08 -14.33
CA THR A 244 -2.40 11.35 -14.62
C THR A 244 -1.13 11.45 -13.78
N LEU A 245 0.02 11.52 -14.45
CA LEU A 245 1.33 11.66 -13.82
C LEU A 245 1.76 13.12 -13.79
N PHE A 246 2.03 13.61 -12.58
CA PHE A 246 2.68 14.89 -12.31
C PHE A 246 4.13 14.61 -11.92
N ASP A 247 5.09 15.04 -12.74
CA ASP A 247 6.52 14.76 -12.52
C ASP A 247 7.30 16.05 -12.35
N GLY A 248 7.51 16.47 -11.10
CA GLY A 248 8.13 17.74 -10.76
C GLY A 248 7.37 18.92 -11.37
N THR A 249 8.06 19.75 -12.15
CA THR A 249 7.48 20.91 -12.86
C THR A 249 7.05 20.59 -14.29
N ASN A 250 7.18 19.34 -14.73
CA ASN A 250 6.80 18.97 -16.08
C ASN A 250 5.28 19.06 -16.25
N ALA A 251 4.83 19.31 -17.48
CA ALA A 251 3.41 19.27 -17.79
C ALA A 251 2.81 17.89 -17.44
N PRO A 252 1.58 17.84 -16.87
CA PRO A 252 0.95 16.58 -16.50
C PRO A 252 0.80 15.65 -17.72
N ARG A 253 1.09 14.36 -17.54
CA ARG A 253 1.03 13.35 -18.59
C ARG A 253 -0.07 12.34 -18.30
N LYS A 254 -0.95 12.11 -19.27
CA LYS A 254 -1.94 11.02 -19.20
C LYS A 254 -1.30 9.72 -19.66
N VAL A 255 -1.38 8.68 -18.85
CA VAL A 255 -0.76 7.37 -19.08
C VAL A 255 -1.80 6.29 -18.82
N THR A 256 -1.85 5.28 -19.68
CA THR A 256 -2.62 4.05 -19.42
C THR A 256 -1.70 2.95 -18.92
N SER A 257 -2.05 2.28 -17.83
CA SER A 257 -1.25 1.18 -17.27
C SER A 257 -2.15 0.18 -16.53
N ASN A 258 -1.71 -1.08 -16.47
CA ASN A 258 -2.33 -2.13 -15.65
C ASN A 258 -1.71 -2.20 -14.24
N ALA A 259 -0.79 -1.31 -13.87
CA ALA A 259 -0.17 -1.29 -12.56
C ALA A 259 -1.21 -1.27 -11.43
N VAL A 260 -1.03 -2.13 -10.44
CA VAL A 260 -1.89 -2.19 -9.25
C VAL A 260 -1.45 -1.19 -8.21
N THR A 261 -0.14 -0.91 -8.12
CA THR A 261 0.43 0.03 -7.14
C THR A 261 1.28 1.09 -7.81
N THR A 262 1.53 2.19 -7.10
CA THR A 262 2.44 3.27 -7.54
C THR A 262 3.83 2.73 -7.87
N LYS A 263 4.33 1.74 -7.12
CA LYS A 263 5.60 1.06 -7.34
C LYS A 263 5.64 0.39 -8.72
N GLU A 264 4.62 -0.40 -9.02
CA GLU A 264 4.48 -1.05 -10.33
C GLU A 264 4.40 0.01 -11.43
N PHE A 265 3.62 1.07 -11.24
CA PHE A 265 3.44 2.13 -12.23
C PHE A 265 4.74 2.88 -12.57
N VAL A 266 5.50 3.27 -11.54
CA VAL A 266 6.82 3.90 -11.70
C VAL A 266 7.80 2.96 -12.42
N SER A 267 7.76 1.67 -12.08
CA SER A 267 8.58 0.63 -12.71
C SER A 267 8.22 0.40 -14.18
N ASP A 268 6.93 0.32 -14.52
CA ASP A 268 6.43 0.16 -15.89
C ASP A 268 6.89 1.32 -16.79
N LEU A 269 6.86 2.54 -16.25
CA LEU A 269 7.36 3.73 -16.92
C LEU A 269 8.88 3.80 -16.99
N LYS A 270 9.60 2.86 -16.36
CA LYS A 270 11.06 2.85 -16.22
C LYS A 270 11.58 4.19 -15.71
N MET A 271 10.86 4.77 -14.75
CA MET A 271 11.16 6.08 -14.23
C MET A 271 12.34 6.01 -13.26
N ASN A 272 13.41 6.73 -13.57
CA ASN A 272 14.56 6.85 -12.70
C ASN A 272 14.27 7.89 -11.62
N LEU A 273 13.97 7.43 -10.40
CA LEU A 273 13.85 8.28 -9.22
C LEU A 273 15.24 8.44 -8.59
N GLY A 274 15.66 9.69 -8.35
CA GLY A 274 16.85 9.99 -7.57
C GLY A 274 16.69 9.56 -6.11
N PRO A 275 17.80 9.47 -5.33
CA PRO A 275 17.75 9.05 -3.93
C PRO A 275 16.89 9.97 -3.03
N ASP A 276 16.77 11.24 -3.42
CA ASP A 276 15.99 12.25 -2.69
C ASP A 276 14.62 12.51 -3.35
N ASP A 277 14.32 11.87 -4.48
CA ASP A 277 13.00 11.99 -5.12
C ASP A 277 11.96 11.19 -4.32
N ALA A 278 10.73 11.67 -4.31
CA ALA A 278 9.64 11.02 -3.58
C ALA A 278 8.37 10.96 -4.42
N VAL A 279 7.58 9.91 -4.23
CA VAL A 279 6.23 9.84 -4.78
C VAL A 279 5.23 10.09 -3.64
N GLU A 280 4.33 11.04 -3.85
CA GLU A 280 3.33 11.41 -2.85
C GLU A 280 2.41 10.21 -2.55
N GLY A 281 2.10 10.01 -1.26
CA GLY A 281 1.39 8.83 -0.77
C GLY A 281 2.27 7.56 -0.65
N GLY A 282 3.44 7.52 -1.29
CA GLY A 282 4.36 6.39 -1.25
C GLY A 282 4.18 5.39 -2.39
N LEU A 283 5.10 4.42 -2.47
CA LEU A 283 5.16 3.45 -3.57
C LEU A 283 4.14 2.30 -3.44
N ASP A 284 3.73 1.94 -2.24
CA ASP A 284 2.86 0.77 -2.02
C ASP A 284 1.35 1.10 -2.11
N VAL A 285 1.00 2.34 -2.46
CA VAL A 285 -0.40 2.76 -2.63
C VAL A 285 -1.04 2.06 -3.81
N SER A 286 -2.23 1.48 -3.59
CA SER A 286 -3.04 0.89 -4.66
C SER A 286 -3.68 1.95 -5.55
N LEU A 287 -3.52 1.80 -6.86
CA LEU A 287 -4.02 2.72 -7.87
C LEU A 287 -5.43 2.35 -8.32
N LYS A 288 -6.25 3.37 -8.59
CA LYS A 288 -7.59 3.24 -9.17
C LYS A 288 -7.62 3.90 -10.56
N ASP A 289 -8.66 3.61 -11.34
CA ASP A 289 -8.87 4.34 -12.59
C ASP A 289 -9.12 5.83 -12.29
N GLY A 290 -8.53 6.71 -13.09
CA GLY A 290 -8.51 8.15 -12.85
C GLY A 290 -7.54 8.62 -11.76
N ALA A 291 -6.68 7.75 -11.22
CA ALA A 291 -5.73 8.14 -10.19
C ALA A 291 -4.72 9.19 -10.68
N GLU A 292 -4.24 9.99 -9.73
CA GLU A 292 -3.14 10.93 -9.94
C GLU A 292 -1.91 10.46 -9.18
N VAL A 293 -0.76 10.49 -9.85
CA VAL A 293 0.54 10.14 -9.26
C VAL A 293 1.41 11.39 -9.29
N HIS A 294 1.77 11.89 -8.12
CA HIS A 294 2.57 13.09 -7.95
C HIS A 294 3.99 12.73 -7.52
N VAL A 295 4.97 13.02 -8.38
CA VAL A 295 6.40 12.78 -8.14
C VAL A 295 7.06 14.10 -7.81
N SER A 296 7.64 14.18 -6.63
CA SER A 296 8.46 15.30 -6.17
C SER A 296 9.91 15.06 -6.55
N ARG A 297 10.47 15.96 -7.36
CA ARG A 297 11.88 15.93 -7.77
C ARG A 297 12.73 16.81 -6.87
N MET A 298 13.78 16.23 -6.30
CA MET A 298 14.76 16.94 -5.48
C MET A 298 16.05 17.14 -6.28
N GLY A 299 16.40 18.41 -6.50
CA GLY A 299 17.63 18.79 -7.19
C GLY A 299 18.58 19.49 -6.24
N VAL A 300 19.86 19.09 -6.25
CA VAL A 300 20.94 19.80 -5.55
C VAL A 300 21.91 20.33 -6.59
N SER A 301 22.16 21.64 -6.56
CA SER A 301 23.09 22.31 -7.49
C SER A 301 24.08 23.19 -6.74
N MET A 302 25.33 23.22 -7.20
CA MET A 302 26.33 24.17 -6.73
C MET A 302 26.25 25.43 -7.62
N VAL A 303 25.94 26.57 -7.00
CA VAL A 303 25.83 27.87 -7.69
C VAL A 303 26.98 28.75 -7.23
N ASN A 304 27.82 29.15 -8.18
CA ASN A 304 28.86 30.13 -7.94
C ASN A 304 28.27 31.52 -8.12
N GLN A 305 28.30 32.34 -7.07
CA GLN A 305 27.79 33.70 -7.07
C GLN A 305 28.90 34.67 -6.65
N GLN A 306 29.05 35.74 -7.43
CA GLN A 306 29.99 36.79 -7.10
C GLN A 306 29.33 37.81 -6.18
N GLU A 307 29.98 38.10 -5.05
CA GLU A 307 29.51 39.06 -4.05
C GLU A 307 30.56 40.13 -3.81
N THR A 308 30.10 41.30 -3.38
CA THR A 308 30.94 42.43 -3.01
C THR A 308 31.40 42.29 -1.57
N ILE A 309 32.68 42.57 -1.31
CA ILE A 309 33.22 42.72 0.05
C ILE A 309 33.29 44.22 0.35
N ASP A 310 32.55 44.64 1.37
CA ASP A 310 32.62 46.03 1.82
C ASP A 310 34.01 46.34 2.40
N PRO A 311 34.56 47.53 2.11
CA PRO A 311 35.88 47.90 2.59
C PRO A 311 35.88 48.14 4.10
N ASP A 312 36.88 47.57 4.79
CA ASP A 312 37.09 47.80 6.22
C ASP A 312 37.36 49.27 6.51
N VAL A 313 36.83 49.77 7.63
CA VAL A 313 36.96 51.17 8.03
C VAL A 313 38.24 51.36 8.85
N GLN A 314 39.20 52.10 8.30
CA GLN A 314 40.37 52.59 9.03
C GLN A 314 40.14 54.02 9.51
N GLN A 315 40.37 54.24 10.80
CA GLN A 315 40.15 55.54 11.45
C GLN A 315 41.48 56.26 11.69
N SER A 316 41.48 57.58 11.48
CA SER A 316 42.60 58.47 11.78
C SER A 316 42.10 59.71 12.51
N ASP A 317 42.80 60.14 13.55
CA ASP A 317 42.40 61.31 14.34
C ASP A 317 42.62 62.61 13.56
N ASP A 318 41.64 63.52 13.62
CA ASP A 318 41.75 64.89 13.11
C ASP A 318 41.48 65.92 14.22
N PRO A 319 42.53 66.61 14.73
CA PRO A 319 42.40 67.57 15.82
C PRO A 319 41.72 68.88 15.39
N THR A 320 41.46 69.08 14.10
CA THR A 320 40.74 70.27 13.59
C THR A 320 39.24 70.01 13.43
N LEU A 321 38.82 68.76 13.51
CA LEU A 321 37.41 68.35 13.37
C LEU A 321 36.78 68.14 14.75
N ALA A 322 35.57 68.68 14.95
CA ALA A 322 34.84 68.59 16.21
C ALA A 322 34.65 67.14 16.68
N LYS A 323 34.82 66.90 17.99
CA LYS A 323 34.64 65.57 18.59
C LYS A 323 33.28 64.96 18.22
N GLY A 324 33.31 63.72 17.73
CA GLY A 324 32.10 62.99 17.29
C GLY A 324 31.66 63.28 15.86
N LYS A 325 32.30 64.20 15.13
CA LYS A 325 32.15 64.33 13.67
C LYS A 325 33.13 63.40 12.96
N THR A 326 32.72 62.87 11.82
CA THR A 326 33.55 62.04 10.95
C THR A 326 33.50 62.57 9.53
N THR A 327 34.64 62.44 8.82
CA THR A 327 34.74 62.79 7.41
C THR A 327 35.40 61.64 6.67
N VAL A 328 34.83 61.23 5.53
CA VAL A 328 35.45 60.23 4.66
C VAL A 328 36.56 60.91 3.87
N VAL A 329 37.79 60.43 4.01
CA VAL A 329 38.96 60.92 3.27
C VAL A 329 39.16 60.08 2.01
N ASP A 330 39.05 58.77 2.16
CA ASP A 330 39.08 57.82 1.05
C ASP A 330 37.92 56.82 1.25
N PRO A 331 36.98 56.69 0.30
CA PRO A 331 35.91 55.71 0.40
C PRO A 331 36.42 54.25 0.33
N GLY A 332 37.68 54.02 -0.06
CA GLY A 332 38.21 52.71 -0.35
C GLY A 332 37.68 52.17 -1.68
N THR A 333 38.02 50.92 -2.00
CA THR A 333 37.45 50.21 -3.15
C THR A 333 36.89 48.88 -2.68
N PRO A 334 35.61 48.57 -2.97
CA PRO A 334 35.03 47.28 -2.61
C PRO A 334 35.85 46.13 -3.20
N GLY A 335 35.97 45.07 -2.41
CA GLY A 335 36.53 43.80 -2.86
C GLY A 335 35.48 42.95 -3.56
N GLN A 336 35.90 41.78 -4.02
CA GLN A 336 35.01 40.80 -4.62
C GLN A 336 35.36 39.41 -4.10
N LYS A 337 34.34 38.63 -3.78
CA LYS A 337 34.46 37.20 -3.47
C LYS A 337 33.55 36.37 -4.36
N MET A 338 33.98 35.16 -4.64
CA MET A 338 33.14 34.12 -5.22
C MET A 338 32.66 33.22 -4.09
N VAL A 339 31.35 33.17 -3.89
CA VAL A 339 30.71 32.31 -2.91
C VAL A 339 30.08 31.14 -3.65
N THR A 340 30.39 29.92 -3.23
CA THR A 340 29.76 28.70 -3.75
C THR A 340 28.61 28.32 -2.82
N TYR A 341 27.40 28.36 -3.34
CA TYR A 341 26.19 27.95 -2.64
C TYR A 341 25.77 26.54 -3.05
N LYS A 342 25.44 25.70 -2.07
CA LYS A 342 24.63 24.51 -2.29
C LYS A 342 23.17 24.95 -2.26
N VAL A 343 22.53 24.92 -3.42
CA VAL A 343 21.12 25.27 -3.60
C VAL A 343 20.32 23.99 -3.76
N THR A 344 19.38 23.76 -2.85
CA THR A 344 18.45 22.63 -2.90
C THR A 344 17.11 23.12 -3.43
N LYS A 345 16.59 22.44 -4.45
CA LYS A 345 15.32 22.75 -5.10
C LYS A 345 14.35 21.58 -4.99
N LYS A 346 13.10 21.85 -4.63
CA LYS A 346 12.00 20.89 -4.69
C LYS A 346 11.07 21.31 -5.81
N ASN A 347 10.86 20.45 -6.80
CA ASN A 347 10.05 20.77 -7.98
C ASN A 347 10.45 22.11 -8.60
N GLY A 348 11.75 22.33 -8.81
CA GLY A 348 12.29 23.55 -9.42
C GLY A 348 12.31 24.79 -8.53
N GLU A 349 11.58 24.82 -7.41
CA GLU A 349 11.55 25.94 -6.45
C GLU A 349 12.66 25.80 -5.40
N GLU A 350 13.38 26.90 -5.12
CA GLU A 350 14.46 26.93 -4.14
C GLU A 350 13.90 26.83 -2.72
N VAL A 351 14.26 25.76 -2.01
CA VAL A 351 13.82 25.52 -0.63
C VAL A 351 14.92 25.74 0.40
N SER A 352 16.19 25.72 -0.03
CA SER A 352 17.34 25.98 0.84
C SER A 352 18.55 26.46 0.04
N ARG A 353 19.33 27.36 0.64
CA ARG A 353 20.60 27.88 0.14
C ARG A 353 21.62 27.93 1.27
N GLU A 354 22.70 27.18 1.13
CA GLU A 354 23.77 27.09 2.12
C GLU A 354 25.10 27.50 1.49
N GLN A 355 25.85 28.40 2.14
CA GLN A 355 27.21 28.75 1.72
C GLN A 355 28.16 27.60 2.06
N VAL A 356 28.79 27.01 1.04
CA VAL A 356 29.73 25.89 1.20
C VAL A 356 31.17 26.38 1.25
N SER A 357 31.51 27.36 0.41
CA SER A 357 32.85 27.93 0.37
C SER A 357 32.81 29.37 -0.10
N GLU A 358 33.86 30.11 0.22
CA GLU A 358 34.12 31.43 -0.36
C GLU A 358 35.60 31.56 -0.75
N GLN A 359 35.84 32.30 -1.83
CA GLN A 359 37.17 32.64 -2.30
C GLN A 359 37.21 34.14 -2.62
N VAL A 360 38.10 34.88 -1.96
CA VAL A 360 38.34 36.29 -2.29
C VAL A 360 39.07 36.38 -3.63
N LEU A 361 38.43 37.04 -4.61
CA LEU A 361 39.00 37.30 -5.93
C LEU A 361 39.79 38.60 -5.94
N VAL A 362 39.24 39.64 -5.32
CA VAL A 362 39.83 40.97 -5.23
C VAL A 362 39.73 41.46 -3.79
N GLN A 363 40.87 41.78 -3.18
CA GLN A 363 40.91 42.33 -1.83
C GLN A 363 40.31 43.74 -1.81
N ALA A 364 39.46 44.02 -0.82
CA ALA A 364 38.93 45.37 -0.62
C ALA A 364 40.06 46.31 -0.16
N LYS A 365 40.08 47.53 -0.67
CA LYS A 365 40.97 48.58 -0.12
C LYS A 365 40.21 49.31 0.98
N PRO A 366 40.84 49.50 2.15
CA PRO A 366 40.15 50.05 3.32
C PRO A 366 39.62 51.46 3.06
N LYS A 367 38.46 51.75 3.66
CA LYS A 367 37.87 53.08 3.72
C LYS A 367 38.54 53.88 4.83
N ILE A 368 39.17 54.99 4.49
CA ILE A 368 39.83 55.86 5.47
C ILE A 368 38.87 56.97 5.89
N ILE A 369 38.52 56.98 7.17
CA ILE A 369 37.77 58.07 7.80
C ILE A 369 38.63 58.83 8.79
N LYS A 370 38.42 60.14 8.82
CA LYS A 370 38.93 61.00 9.89
C LYS A 370 37.89 61.15 10.98
N VAL A 371 38.28 60.91 12.23
CA VAL A 371 37.44 61.11 13.40
C VAL A 371 37.87 62.39 14.12
N GLY A 372 36.92 63.25 14.44
CA GLY A 372 37.22 64.52 15.09
C GLY A 372 37.74 64.34 16.51
N THR A 373 38.89 64.92 16.80
CA THR A 373 39.52 64.97 18.13
C THR A 373 39.77 66.39 18.61
N MET A 374 39.15 67.39 17.96
CA MET A 374 39.28 68.80 18.35
C MET A 374 38.89 68.98 19.82
N LYS A 375 39.85 69.48 20.59
CA LYS A 375 39.63 69.90 21.96
C LYS A 375 38.81 71.19 21.96
N PRO A 376 37.85 71.36 22.86
CA PRO A 376 37.14 72.62 22.97
C PRO A 376 38.12 73.76 23.28
N ALA A 377 37.87 74.92 22.69
CA ALA A 377 38.66 76.11 22.98
C ALA A 377 38.55 76.50 24.47
N ASP A 378 39.59 77.15 24.99
CA ASP A 378 39.54 77.69 26.33
C ASP A 378 38.49 78.81 26.40
N PRO A 379 37.56 78.76 27.38
CA PRO A 379 36.60 79.83 27.57
C PRO A 379 37.31 81.11 27.99
N ALA A 380 36.80 82.25 27.54
CA ALA A 380 37.23 83.55 28.06
C ALA A 380 36.79 83.66 29.53
N ILE A 381 37.75 83.56 30.44
CA ILE A 381 37.54 83.75 31.88
C ILE A 381 37.84 85.20 32.27
N GLY A 382 37.12 85.73 33.26
CA GLY A 382 37.39 87.04 33.86
C GLY A 382 38.66 87.02 34.73
N ASP A 383 38.75 87.90 35.73
CA ASP A 383 39.86 87.85 36.69
C ASP A 383 39.84 86.51 37.47
N GLY A 384 40.76 85.62 37.10
CA GLY A 384 40.92 84.31 37.73
C GLY A 384 41.72 84.33 39.04
N SER A 385 42.15 85.50 39.54
CA SER A 385 43.03 85.60 40.71
C SER A 385 42.43 84.98 41.98
N ALA A 386 41.11 85.08 42.15
CA ALA A 386 40.38 84.44 43.24
C ALA A 386 40.44 82.91 43.12
N TRP A 387 40.26 82.39 41.91
CA TRP A 387 40.36 80.96 41.62
C TRP A 387 41.78 80.43 41.79
N ASP A 388 42.81 81.22 41.49
CA ASP A 388 44.20 80.84 41.74
C ASP A 388 44.51 80.73 43.23
N ARG A 389 43.98 81.64 44.06
CA ARG A 389 44.13 81.56 45.53
C ARG A 389 43.46 80.31 46.09
N ILE A 390 42.27 79.97 45.57
CA ILE A 390 41.60 78.71 45.91
C ILE A 390 42.45 77.53 45.45
N ALA A 391 42.92 77.51 44.21
CA ALA A 391 43.73 76.42 43.68
C ALA A 391 45.08 76.26 44.41
N GLN A 392 45.66 77.35 44.90
CA GLN A 392 46.86 77.33 45.74
C GLN A 392 46.60 76.67 47.10
N CYS A 393 45.42 76.89 47.67
CA CYS A 393 45.01 76.30 48.94
C CYS A 393 44.56 74.84 48.80
N GLU A 394 43.85 74.51 47.71
CA GLU A 394 43.25 73.19 47.46
C GLU A 394 44.23 72.19 46.84
N ALA A 395 45.12 72.65 45.96
CA ALA A 395 46.00 71.78 45.15
C ALA A 395 47.44 72.32 45.02
N THR A 396 47.86 73.26 45.87
CA THR A 396 49.19 73.90 45.80
C THR A 396 49.49 74.51 44.43
N GLY A 397 48.44 74.99 43.74
CA GLY A 397 48.53 75.61 42.42
C GLY A 397 48.64 74.62 41.26
N ASN A 398 48.61 73.31 41.53
CA ASN A 398 48.69 72.28 40.49
C ASN A 398 47.31 72.01 39.86
N TRP A 399 47.05 72.65 38.71
CA TRP A 399 45.81 72.46 37.95
C TRP A 399 45.62 71.04 37.39
N ALA A 400 46.67 70.23 37.30
CA ALA A 400 46.61 68.83 36.87
C ALA A 400 46.65 67.84 38.06
N ALA A 401 46.34 68.29 39.28
CA ALA A 401 46.39 67.45 40.47
C ALA A 401 45.45 66.23 40.37
N ASN A 402 46.00 65.04 40.65
CA ASN A 402 45.27 63.79 40.78
C ASN A 402 46.00 62.89 41.79
N THR A 403 45.66 63.04 43.07
CA THR A 403 46.35 62.34 44.18
C THR A 403 45.65 61.04 44.59
N GLY A 404 44.59 60.64 43.88
CA GLY A 404 43.81 59.43 44.18
C GLY A 404 42.83 59.59 45.36
N ASN A 405 42.63 60.80 45.87
CA ASN A 405 41.73 61.09 47.00
C ASN A 405 40.25 61.29 46.61
N GLY A 406 39.88 61.01 45.36
CA GLY A 406 38.51 61.19 44.83
C GLY A 406 38.18 62.60 44.35
N TYR A 407 39.14 63.53 44.45
CA TYR A 407 39.05 64.90 43.94
C TYR A 407 40.15 65.17 42.92
N TYR A 408 39.87 66.04 41.96
CA TYR A 408 40.66 66.20 40.75
C TYR A 408 40.82 67.67 40.36
N GLY A 409 41.98 68.00 39.79
CA GLY A 409 42.28 69.32 39.24
C GLY A 409 42.63 70.36 40.31
N GLY A 410 42.91 71.58 39.86
CA GLY A 410 43.37 72.66 40.74
C GLY A 410 42.35 73.08 41.80
N LEU A 411 41.06 72.90 41.50
CA LEU A 411 39.95 73.29 42.37
C LEU A 411 39.31 72.10 43.09
N GLN A 412 39.97 70.93 43.10
CA GLN A 412 39.54 69.73 43.83
C GLN A 412 38.07 69.36 43.55
N PHE A 413 37.69 69.22 42.27
CA PHE A 413 36.37 68.75 41.87
C PHE A 413 36.23 67.24 42.11
N ASN A 414 35.10 66.78 42.64
CA ASN A 414 34.71 65.38 42.48
C ASN A 414 34.12 65.15 41.06
N LYS A 415 34.21 63.91 40.55
CA LYS A 415 33.77 63.57 39.19
C LYS A 415 32.30 63.89 38.92
N SER A 416 31.43 63.61 39.89
CA SER A 416 29.98 63.86 39.77
C SER A 416 29.66 65.34 39.59
N THR A 417 30.31 66.22 40.37
CA THR A 417 30.13 67.67 40.27
C THR A 417 30.73 68.21 38.97
N TRP A 418 31.87 67.67 38.53
CA TRP A 418 32.46 68.03 37.25
C TRP A 418 31.49 67.78 36.08
N ASP A 419 30.93 66.57 36.01
CA ASP A 419 30.00 66.20 34.95
C ASP A 419 28.68 66.99 35.05
N ALA A 420 28.13 67.14 36.26
CA ALA A 420 26.85 67.82 36.48
C ALA A 420 26.85 69.30 36.03
N TYR A 421 28.02 69.95 36.02
CA TYR A 421 28.18 71.34 35.60
C TYR A 421 28.78 71.49 34.20
N GLY A 422 28.78 70.38 33.45
CA GLY A 422 29.19 70.33 32.04
C GLY A 422 30.69 70.35 31.84
N GLY A 423 31.48 69.89 32.81
CA GLY A 423 32.94 69.77 32.64
C GLY A 423 33.35 68.63 31.70
N ASP A 424 32.49 67.63 31.55
CA ASP A 424 32.62 66.51 30.61
C ASP A 424 32.78 66.96 29.15
N GLN A 425 32.25 68.14 28.80
CA GLN A 425 32.45 68.74 27.49
C GLN A 425 33.93 69.07 27.20
N TYR A 426 34.69 69.46 28.24
CA TYR A 426 36.09 69.88 28.14
C TYR A 426 37.06 68.70 28.27
N ALA A 427 36.87 67.86 29.29
CA ALA A 427 37.66 66.65 29.48
C ALA A 427 36.91 65.63 30.35
N ALA A 428 37.27 64.36 30.24
CA ALA A 428 36.64 63.31 31.03
C ALA A 428 36.83 63.53 32.54
N TYR A 429 37.97 64.09 32.95
CA TYR A 429 38.24 64.47 34.34
C TYR A 429 38.79 65.91 34.44
N PRO A 430 38.58 66.60 35.58
CA PRO A 430 39.07 67.96 35.80
C PRO A 430 40.58 68.13 35.55
N TYR A 431 41.40 67.18 36.03
CA TYR A 431 42.87 67.24 35.88
C TYR A 431 43.37 67.14 34.43
N GLN A 432 42.49 66.76 33.49
CA GLN A 432 42.77 66.70 32.06
C GLN A 432 42.35 67.98 31.32
N ALA A 433 41.58 68.86 31.98
CA ALA A 433 41.12 70.13 31.43
C ALA A 433 42.10 71.26 31.76
N SER A 434 42.12 72.29 30.92
CA SER A 434 42.96 73.49 31.16
C SER A 434 42.49 74.24 32.41
N ARG A 435 43.36 75.10 32.95
CA ARG A 435 43.00 76.03 34.03
C ARG A 435 41.74 76.83 33.69
N ALA A 436 41.65 77.36 32.47
CA ALA A 436 40.50 78.16 32.05
C ALA A 436 39.20 77.34 32.00
N GLN A 437 39.27 76.12 31.48
CA GLN A 437 38.13 75.20 31.45
C GLN A 437 37.66 74.81 32.86
N GLN A 438 38.58 74.54 33.78
CA GLN A 438 38.25 74.24 35.16
C GLN A 438 37.60 75.44 35.87
N ILE A 439 38.12 76.65 35.66
CA ILE A 439 37.55 77.89 36.20
C ILE A 439 36.14 78.12 35.66
N ALA A 440 35.89 77.95 34.36
CA ALA A 440 34.56 78.15 33.80
C ALA A 440 33.50 77.20 34.37
N VAL A 441 33.88 75.95 34.69
CA VAL A 441 32.99 75.01 35.39
C VAL A 441 32.80 75.44 36.85
N ALA A 442 33.86 75.95 37.50
CA ALA A 442 33.82 76.42 38.88
C ALA A 442 32.94 77.66 39.07
N GLU A 443 32.94 78.57 38.10
CA GLU A 443 32.03 79.72 38.08
C GLU A 443 30.57 79.29 38.05
N LYS A 444 30.20 78.30 37.24
CA LYS A 444 28.84 77.75 37.26
C LYS A 444 28.47 77.15 38.62
N VAL A 445 29.40 76.44 39.26
CA VAL A 445 29.19 75.89 40.60
C VAL A 445 29.04 76.99 41.65
N ARG A 446 29.89 78.02 41.60
CA ARG A 446 29.81 79.19 42.49
C ARG A 446 28.47 79.89 42.35
N ASP A 447 28.04 80.15 41.12
CA ASP A 447 26.82 80.88 40.84
C ASP A 447 25.58 80.07 41.28
N ALA A 448 25.57 78.75 41.04
CA ALA A 448 24.50 77.86 41.51
C ALA A 448 24.43 77.72 43.04
N ARG A 449 25.55 77.92 43.74
CA ARG A 449 25.65 77.80 45.20
C ARG A 449 25.72 79.15 45.93
N GLY A 450 25.56 80.26 45.21
CA GLY A 450 25.55 81.61 45.76
C GLY A 450 26.89 82.07 46.36
N GLY A 451 28.03 81.62 45.82
CA GLY A 451 29.38 82.02 46.26
C GLY A 451 30.36 80.85 46.35
N TYR A 452 31.50 81.05 47.03
CA TYR A 452 32.57 80.04 47.13
C TYR A 452 32.30 78.93 48.17
N SER A 453 31.04 78.69 48.53
CA SER A 453 30.64 77.72 49.56
C SER A 453 30.98 76.26 49.22
N ALA A 454 31.21 75.96 47.93
CA ALA A 454 31.75 74.66 47.50
C ALA A 454 33.21 74.42 47.97
N TRP A 455 33.93 75.49 48.32
CA TRP A 455 35.30 75.47 48.85
C TRP A 455 35.29 76.08 50.25
N PRO A 456 34.77 75.38 51.28
CA PRO A 456 34.42 75.97 52.56
C PRO A 456 35.61 76.59 53.31
N VAL A 457 36.81 76.01 53.14
CA VAL A 457 38.05 76.51 53.78
C VAL A 457 38.77 77.47 52.84
N CYS A 458 39.04 77.04 51.62
CA CYS A 458 39.87 77.80 50.68
C CYS A 458 39.11 78.94 49.97
N GLY A 459 37.79 78.87 49.85
CA GLY A 459 36.93 79.91 49.30
C GLY A 459 36.85 81.18 50.14
N SER A 460 37.15 81.10 51.45
CA SER A 460 37.29 82.29 52.32
C SER A 460 38.55 83.12 52.03
N LYS A 461 39.52 82.52 51.30
CA LYS A 461 40.78 83.13 50.87
C LYS A 461 40.73 83.60 49.42
N ALA A 462 39.57 83.43 48.77
CA ALA A 462 39.32 83.78 47.39
C ALA A 462 39.28 85.29 47.19
#